data_AF-A0A961YKN3-F1
#
_entry.id   AF-A0A961YKN3-F1
#
_cell.length_a   1.000
_cell.length_b   1.000
_cell.length_c   1.000
_cell.angle_alpha   90.00
_cell.angle_beta   90.00
_cell.angle_gamma   90.00
#
_symmetry.space_group_name_H-M   'P 1'
#
loop_
_entity.id
_entity.type
_entity.pdbx_description
1 polymer ?
#
loop_
_entity_poly.entity_id
_entity_poly.type
_entity_poly.pdbx_seq_one_letter_code
_entity_poly.pdbx_strand_id
1 'polypeptide(L)' 'FWVAQQILAGKEVPSDMVMPLLVINGDELQAWLTNTPEGGVATPVYSQDYAVNLIDATIAGKDVPPPEAPAVKK' A
#
# COMPACT_ATOMS: atom_id res chain seq x y z
N PHE A 1 -10.72 0.95 0.96
CA PHE A 1 -11.80 0.19 0.31
C PHE A 1 -11.62 -1.32 0.47
N TRP A 2 -10.51 -1.89 -0.01
CA TRP A 2 -10.30 -3.34 -0.02
C TRP A 2 -10.45 -4.04 1.33
N VAL A 3 -10.01 -3.44 2.43
CA VAL A 3 -10.22 -3.98 3.78
C VAL A 3 -11.72 -4.14 4.11
N ALA A 4 -12.53 -3.13 3.82
CA ALA A 4 -13.98 -3.20 4.04
C ALA A 4 -14.64 -4.30 3.18
N GLN A 5 -14.16 -4.52 1.96
CA GLN A 5 -14.62 -5.63 1.13
C GLN A 5 -14.30 -6.99 1.77
N GLN A 6 -13.12 -7.15 2.38
CA GLN A 6 -12.77 -8.39 3.09
C GLN A 6 -13.69 -8.64 4.29
N ILE A 7 -14.03 -7.59 5.05
CA ILE A 7 -14.99 -7.68 6.16
C ILE A 7 -16.37 -8.11 5.64
N LEU A 8 -16.86 -7.50 4.56
CA LEU A 8 -18.14 -7.87 3.94
C LEU A 8 -18.14 -9.30 3.37
N ALA A 9 -16.97 -9.80 2.96
CA ALA A 9 -16.78 -11.19 2.52
C ALA A 9 -16.65 -12.19 3.69
N GLY A 10 -16.71 -11.73 4.95
CA GLY A 10 -16.62 -12.58 6.14
C GLY A 10 -15.20 -12.95 6.56
N LYS A 11 -14.17 -12.28 6.02
CA LYS A 11 -12.79 -12.47 6.47
C LYS A 11 -12.60 -11.86 7.86
N GLU A 12 -11.89 -12.55 8.74
CA GLU A 12 -11.44 -11.96 10.00
C GLU A 12 -10.39 -10.87 9.74
N VAL A 13 -10.63 -9.68 10.26
CA VAL A 13 -9.75 -8.52 10.13
C VAL A 13 -9.45 -7.99 11.53
N PRO A 14 -8.17 -7.79 11.90
CA PRO A 14 -7.82 -7.19 13.18
C PRO A 14 -8.42 -5.79 13.33
N SER A 15 -8.83 -5.44 14.56
CA SER A 15 -9.32 -4.09 14.85
C SER A 15 -8.21 -3.03 14.75
N ASP A 16 -6.98 -3.42 15.04
CA ASP A 16 -5.79 -2.58 14.92
C ASP A 16 -4.85 -3.15 13.86
N MET A 17 -4.48 -2.32 12.89
CA MET A 17 -3.53 -2.63 11.83
C MET A 17 -2.61 -1.43 11.61
N VAL A 18 -1.31 -1.68 11.45
CA VAL A 18 -0.33 -0.64 11.15
C VAL A 18 0.00 -0.67 9.66
N MET A 19 -0.10 0.48 9.02
CA MET A 19 0.31 0.67 7.64
C MET A 19 1.80 1.03 7.58
N PRO A 20 2.59 0.40 6.70
CA PRO A 20 3.98 0.81 6.50
C PRO A 20 4.02 2.23 5.92
N LEU A 21 5.03 2.99 6.34
CA LEU A 21 5.29 4.32 5.80
C LEU A 21 5.86 4.21 4.38
N LEU A 22 5.48 5.14 3.51
CA LEU A 22 6.10 5.28 2.21
C LEU A 22 7.51 5.85 2.38
N VAL A 23 8.51 5.11 1.91
CA VAL A 23 9.90 5.56 1.81
C VAL A 23 10.24 5.64 0.33
N ILE A 24 10.72 6.81 -0.11
CA ILE A 24 11.13 7.05 -1.48
C ILE A 24 12.66 7.16 -1.49
N ASN A 25 13.31 6.22 -2.17
CA ASN A 25 14.75 6.25 -2.34
C ASN A 25 15.16 7.11 -3.54
N GLY A 26 16.43 7.54 -3.57
CA GLY A 26 16.92 8.46 -4.59
C GLY A 26 16.84 7.93 -6.03
N ASP A 27 16.96 6.61 -6.19
CA ASP A 27 16.79 5.88 -7.46
C ASP A 27 15.34 5.84 -7.95
N GLU A 28 14.36 5.99 -7.06
CA GLU A 28 12.92 5.97 -7.37
C GLU A 28 12.32 7.38 -7.51
N LEU A 29 13.03 8.42 -7.05
CA LEU A 29 12.51 9.78 -6.95
C LEU A 29 11.90 10.29 -8.26
N GLN A 30 12.56 10.05 -9.40
CA GLN A 30 12.07 10.50 -10.69
C GLN A 30 10.73 9.85 -11.07
N ALA A 31 10.55 8.57 -10.75
CA ALA A 31 9.30 7.85 -11.00
C ALA A 31 8.15 8.44 -10.18
N TRP A 32 8.43 8.77 -8.92
CA TRP A 32 7.46 9.41 -8.02
C TRP A 32 7.10 10.83 -8.45
N LEU A 33 8.07 11.64 -8.87
CA LEU A 33 7.82 13.01 -9.34
C LEU A 33 6.97 13.02 -10.61
N THR A 34 7.24 12.12 -11.56
CA THR A 34 6.47 12.05 -12.81
C THR A 34 5.02 11.57 -12.60
N ASN A 35 4.78 10.73 -11.60
CA ASN A 35 3.45 10.17 -11.34
C ASN A 35 2.62 10.96 -10.32
N THR A 36 3.26 11.80 -9.50
CA THR A 36 2.54 12.61 -8.51
C THR A 36 1.96 13.85 -9.19
N PRO A 37 0.63 14.06 -9.13
CA PRO A 37 0.02 15.28 -9.65
C PRO A 37 0.59 16.53 -8.99
N GLU A 38 0.63 17.64 -9.72
CA GLU A 38 1.06 18.93 -9.15
C GLU A 38 0.16 19.32 -7.96
N GLY A 39 0.78 19.71 -6.85
CA GLY A 39 0.08 19.97 -5.59
C GLY A 39 -0.44 18.73 -4.86
N GLY A 40 -0.16 17.52 -5.37
CA GLY A 40 -0.54 16.24 -4.78
C GLY A 40 0.50 15.69 -3.80
N VAL A 41 0.14 14.56 -3.17
CA VAL A 41 1.03 13.78 -2.29
C VAL A 41 1.30 12.43 -2.94
N ALA A 42 2.57 12.03 -2.96
CA ALA A 42 3.00 10.74 -3.47
C ALA A 42 2.24 9.61 -2.75
N THR A 43 1.51 8.81 -3.52
CA THR A 43 0.68 7.72 -3.01
C THR A 43 0.82 6.51 -3.94
N PRO A 44 1.27 5.34 -3.44
CA PRO A 44 1.29 4.12 -4.24
C PRO A 44 -0.12 3.61 -4.52
N VAL A 45 -0.22 2.70 -5.49
CA VAL A 45 -1.47 1.97 -5.74
C VAL A 45 -1.59 0.83 -4.72
N TYR A 46 -2.61 0.90 -3.87
CA TYR A 46 -2.97 -0.18 -2.96
C TYR A 46 -3.95 -1.15 -3.64
N SER A 47 -3.43 -2.27 -4.14
CA SER A 47 -4.23 -3.31 -4.77
C SER A 47 -5.04 -4.12 -3.75
N GLN A 48 -6.03 -4.89 -4.23
CA GLN A 48 -6.77 -5.82 -3.39
C GLN A 48 -5.82 -6.88 -2.79
N ASP A 49 -4.90 -7.42 -3.58
CA ASP A 49 -3.93 -8.43 -3.13
C ASP A 49 -3.02 -7.88 -2.03
N TYR A 50 -2.57 -6.64 -2.16
CA TYR A 50 -1.79 -5.98 -1.11
C TYR A 50 -2.58 -5.86 0.20
N ALA A 51 -3.86 -5.47 0.13
CA ALA A 51 -4.70 -5.37 1.31
C ALA A 51 -4.95 -6.74 1.96
N VAL A 52 -5.14 -7.80 1.17
CA VAL A 52 -5.26 -9.17 1.66
C VAL A 52 -3.99 -9.59 2.39
N ASN A 53 -2.82 -9.37 1.78
CA ASN A 53 -1.52 -9.68 2.36
C ASN A 53 -1.25 -8.90 3.65
N LEU A 54 -1.63 -7.62 3.70
CA LEU A 54 -1.49 -6.79 4.91
C LEU A 54 -2.34 -7.32 6.06
N ILE A 55 -3.58 -7.75 5.80
CA ILE A 55 -4.44 -8.37 6.82
C ILE A 55 -3.79 -9.66 7.34
N ASP A 56 -3.36 -10.54 6.44
CA ASP A 56 -2.79 -11.85 6.79
C ASP A 56 -1.47 -11.71 7.56
N ALA A 57 -0.62 -10.77 7.14
CA ALA A 57 0.62 -10.45 7.83
C ALA A 57 0.36 -9.85 9.21
N THR A 58 -0.61 -8.95 9.35
CA THR A 58 -0.98 -8.40 10.67
C THR A 58 -1.43 -9.50 11.63
N ILE A 59 -2.27 -10.43 11.16
CA ILE A 59 -2.71 -11.59 11.96
C ILE A 59 -1.50 -12.47 12.36
N ALA A 60 -0.54 -12.63 11.45
CA ALA A 60 0.69 -13.39 11.69
C ALA A 60 1.76 -12.62 12.52
N GLY A 61 1.51 -11.36 12.89
CA GLY A 61 2.50 -10.51 13.57
C GLY A 61 3.73 -10.19 12.71
N LYS A 62 3.56 -10.12 11.39
CA LYS A 62 4.61 -9.84 10.40
C LYS A 62 4.39 -8.49 9.74
N ASP A 63 5.49 -7.86 9.33
CA ASP A 63 5.46 -6.63 8.55
C ASP A 63 5.26 -6.94 7.06
N VAL A 64 4.56 -6.04 6.37
CA VAL A 64 4.48 -6.01 4.91
C VAL A 64 5.27 -4.82 4.41
N PRO A 65 6.19 -4.99 3.44
CA PRO A 65 6.88 -3.86 2.84
C PRO A 65 5.87 -2.92 2.18
N PRO A 66 6.19 -1.62 2.05
CA PRO A 66 5.34 -0.70 1.33
C PRO A 66 5.13 -1.18 -0.12
N PRO A 67 4.00 -0.82 -0.76
CA PRO A 67 3.77 -1.19 -2.15
C PRO A 67 4.86 -0.62 -3.06
N GLU A 68 5.09 -1.31 -4.18
CA GLU A 68 6.12 -0.95 -5.14
C GLU A 68 5.96 0.47 -5.69
N ALA A 69 7.09 1.08 -6.04
CA ALA A 69 7.13 2.38 -6.68
C ALA A 69 6.34 2.37 -8.01
N PRO A 70 5.69 3.49 -8.36
CA PRO A 70 4.95 3.59 -9.61
C PRO A 70 5.90 3.46 -10.80
N ALA A 71 5.44 2.79 -11.85
CA ALA A 71 6.20 2.70 -13.09
C ALA A 71 6.49 4.10 -13.67
N VAL A 72 7.70 4.29 -14.21
CA VAL A 72 8.03 5.50 -14.96
C VAL A 72 7.18 5.51 -16.23
N LYS A 73 6.21 6.44 -16.30
CA LYS A 73 5.46 6.67 -17.54
C LYS A 73 6.44 7.26 -18.57
N LYS A 74 6.64 6.54 -19.69
CA LYS A 74 7.43 7.00 -20.83
C LYS A 74 6.76 8.17 -21.54
#